data_AF-A0AA36FCY0-F1
#
_entry.id   AF-A0AA36FCY0-F1
#
_cell.length_a   1.000
_cell.length_b   1.000
_cell.length_c   1.000
_cell.angle_alpha   90.00
_cell.angle_beta   90.00
_cell.angle_gamma   90.00
#
_symmetry.space_group_name_H-M   'P 1'
#
loop_
_entity.id
_entity.type
_entity.pdbx_description
1 polymer ?
#
loop_
_entity_poly.entity_id
_entity_poly.type
_entity_poly.pdbx_seq_one_letter_code
_entity_poly.pdbx_strand_id
1 'polypeptide(L)'
;MTLDYECPYKIRGIQEQKYGVSVNSLDTLISEGSKKLNMNADEVSVVLEEDGTLVDSSYFKALPPQTVFVLLKKDEKWPGITNNIQNIFRAISEHNLDLHDFLKPDDLEKLWKKETRDDKSCLELRSEDENWFAGVRESFKTKSEYMNYKAQSRVKKYYSDASAKLKKDVDQEVSEDIRELVNQLKNKLEKNSYQGTYFDRTALETERICNSDGLFECEGKFDESTCENSHMINPYSSRQNCLMFGMWDLDHM
;
A
#
# COMPACT_ATOMS: atom_id res chain seq x y z
N MET A 1 -32.15 33.64 26.68
CA MET A 1 -30.85 34.18 26.25
C MET A 1 -30.10 33.06 25.56
N THR A 2 -30.23 32.95 24.25
CA THR A 2 -29.35 32.10 23.43
C THR A 2 -27.98 32.76 23.44
N LEU A 3 -26.98 32.09 24.00
CA LEU A 3 -25.60 32.54 23.92
C LEU A 3 -25.17 32.39 22.46
N ASP A 4 -24.95 33.51 21.77
CA ASP A 4 -24.33 33.56 20.45
C ASP A 4 -22.86 33.17 20.57
N TYR A 5 -22.61 31.87 20.72
CA TYR A 5 -21.25 31.33 20.80
C TYR A 5 -20.68 31.25 19.39
N GLU A 6 -19.68 32.08 19.08
CA GLU A 6 -18.95 31.99 17.82
C GLU A 6 -18.09 30.73 17.80
N CYS A 7 -18.26 29.92 16.77
CA CYS A 7 -17.48 28.70 16.56
C CYS A 7 -16.27 29.02 15.66
N PRO A 8 -15.07 28.53 16.01
CA PRO A 8 -13.89 28.74 15.19
C PRO A 8 -13.91 27.78 13.99
N TYR A 9 -13.78 28.32 12.79
CA TYR A 9 -13.72 27.60 11.51
C TYR A 9 -12.54 28.07 10.65
N LYS A 10 -12.29 27.37 9.55
CA LYS A 10 -11.28 27.75 8.55
C LYS A 10 -11.94 27.86 7.18
N ILE A 11 -11.49 28.82 6.40
CA ILE A 11 -11.95 29.05 5.03
C ILE A 11 -10.78 29.18 4.07
N ARG A 12 -10.96 28.82 2.81
CA ARG A 12 -9.98 29.04 1.73
C ARG A 12 -10.68 29.15 0.36
N GLY A 13 -9.96 29.70 -0.62
CA GLY A 13 -10.27 29.51 -2.04
C GLY A 13 -9.55 28.26 -2.59
N ILE A 14 -9.73 27.97 -3.88
CA ILE A 14 -9.13 26.79 -4.53
C ILE A 14 -7.60 26.80 -4.42
N GLN A 15 -6.96 27.94 -4.70
CA GLN A 15 -5.50 28.11 -4.69
C GLN A 15 -4.99 29.01 -3.55
N GLU A 16 -5.88 29.41 -2.65
CA GLU A 16 -5.56 30.37 -1.59
C GLU A 16 -5.19 29.68 -0.27
N GLN A 17 -4.47 30.40 0.59
CA GLN A 17 -4.15 29.95 1.94
C GLN A 17 -5.39 29.87 2.85
N LYS A 18 -5.28 29.12 3.96
CA LYS A 18 -6.37 28.95 4.93
C LYS A 18 -6.44 30.16 5.87
N TYR A 19 -7.62 30.73 6.05
CA TYR A 19 -7.90 31.79 7.01
C TYR A 19 -8.81 31.30 8.14
N GLY A 20 -8.44 31.61 9.38
CA GLY A 20 -9.32 31.37 10.54
C GLY A 20 -10.43 32.40 10.61
N VAL A 21 -11.65 31.95 10.92
CA VAL A 21 -12.84 32.79 11.10
C VAL A 21 -13.66 32.23 12.25
N SER A 22 -14.08 33.08 13.19
CA SER A 22 -15.01 32.73 14.26
C SER A 22 -16.38 33.28 13.93
N VAL A 23 -17.35 32.40 13.70
CA VAL A 23 -18.69 32.77 13.23
C VAL A 23 -19.75 31.84 13.81
N ASN A 24 -21.00 32.32 13.84
CA ASN A 24 -22.15 31.58 14.35
C ASN A 24 -23.17 31.22 13.26
N SER A 25 -22.96 31.66 12.01
CA SER A 25 -23.85 31.40 10.88
C SER A 25 -23.12 31.27 9.56
N LEU A 26 -23.76 30.62 8.58
CA LEU A 26 -23.22 30.49 7.23
C LEU A 26 -23.12 31.84 6.52
N ASP A 27 -24.10 32.74 6.72
CA ASP A 27 -24.09 34.07 6.09
C ASP A 27 -22.92 34.92 6.59
N THR A 28 -22.61 34.83 7.89
CA THR A 28 -21.44 35.51 8.47
C THR A 28 -20.14 34.89 7.99
N LEU A 29 -20.09 33.56 7.80
CA LEU A 29 -18.96 32.88 7.17
C LEU A 29 -18.72 33.34 5.72
N ILE A 30 -19.78 33.45 4.91
CA ILE A 30 -19.68 33.90 3.52
C ILE A 30 -19.25 35.36 3.45
N SER A 31 -19.81 36.23 4.28
CA SER A 31 -19.43 37.65 4.33
C SER A 31 -17.95 37.82 4.72
N GLU A 32 -17.52 37.21 5.83
CA GLU A 32 -16.13 37.33 6.29
C GLU A 32 -15.16 36.64 5.33
N GLY A 33 -15.55 35.51 4.75
CA GLY A 33 -14.72 34.80 3.79
C GLY A 33 -14.59 35.48 2.45
N SER A 34 -15.67 36.05 1.92
CA SER A 34 -15.65 36.79 0.67
C SER A 34 -14.79 38.06 0.78
N LYS A 35 -14.81 38.74 1.92
CA LYS A 35 -13.88 39.86 2.19
C LYS A 35 -12.42 39.41 2.20
N LYS A 36 -12.10 38.29 2.86
CA LYS A 36 -10.73 37.78 2.95
C LYS A 36 -10.18 37.24 1.63
N LEU A 37 -11.07 36.71 0.79
CA LEU A 37 -10.72 36.09 -0.50
C LEU A 37 -10.96 37.02 -1.70
N ASN A 38 -11.38 38.28 -1.48
CA ASN A 38 -11.76 39.23 -2.53
C ASN A 38 -12.78 38.66 -3.53
N MET A 39 -13.82 38.00 -3.00
CA MET A 39 -14.92 37.40 -3.78
C MET A 39 -16.21 38.19 -3.60
N ASN A 40 -17.15 38.05 -4.53
CA ASN A 40 -18.49 38.60 -4.40
C ASN A 40 -19.36 37.63 -3.58
N ALA A 41 -19.86 38.08 -2.42
CA ALA A 41 -20.65 37.24 -1.50
C ALA A 41 -21.93 36.67 -2.12
N ASP A 42 -22.52 37.37 -3.10
CA ASP A 42 -23.77 36.95 -3.75
C ASP A 42 -23.57 35.85 -4.82
N GLU A 43 -22.32 35.54 -5.18
CA GLU A 43 -21.96 34.58 -6.23
C GLU A 43 -21.01 33.49 -5.73
N VAL A 44 -21.07 33.19 -4.43
CA VAL A 44 -20.22 32.21 -3.76
C VAL A 44 -21.04 31.01 -3.31
N SER A 45 -20.51 29.81 -3.58
CA SER A 45 -20.97 28.56 -2.97
C SER A 45 -19.93 28.05 -1.97
N VAL A 46 -20.40 27.41 -0.91
CA VAL A 46 -19.55 26.88 0.17
C VAL A 46 -19.59 25.36 0.15
N VAL A 47 -18.41 24.74 0.11
CA VAL A 47 -18.26 23.29 0.17
C VAL A 47 -17.27 22.88 1.26
N LEU A 48 -17.31 21.62 1.69
CA LEU A 48 -16.28 21.04 2.55
C LEU A 48 -14.98 20.76 1.78
N GLU A 49 -13.84 21.03 2.40
CA GLU A 49 -12.53 20.73 1.79
C GLU A 49 -12.32 19.21 1.57
N GLU A 50 -12.84 18.38 2.48
CA GLU A 50 -12.59 16.94 2.51
C GLU A 50 -13.17 16.21 1.29
N ASP A 51 -14.44 16.44 0.99
CA ASP A 51 -15.22 15.67 0.02
C ASP A 51 -15.97 16.52 -1.00
N GLY A 52 -15.95 17.85 -0.86
CA GLY A 52 -16.69 18.76 -1.73
C GLY A 52 -18.19 18.83 -1.46
N THR A 53 -18.66 18.33 -0.32
CA THR A 53 -20.08 18.40 0.06
C THR A 53 -20.52 19.86 0.18
N LEU A 54 -21.62 20.21 -0.49
CA LEU A 54 -22.21 21.56 -0.44
C LEU A 54 -22.83 21.83 0.93
N VAL A 55 -22.52 22.99 1.49
CA VAL A 55 -22.90 23.36 2.85
C VAL A 55 -24.04 24.36 2.81
N ASP A 56 -25.20 23.96 3.34
CA ASP A 56 -26.33 24.86 3.59
C ASP A 56 -26.40 25.29 5.07
N SER A 57 -27.29 26.24 5.37
CA SER A 57 -27.44 26.81 6.73
C SER A 57 -27.88 25.79 7.78
N SER A 58 -28.50 24.68 7.38
CA SER A 58 -28.95 23.62 8.28
C SER A 58 -27.80 22.66 8.60
N TYR A 59 -27.02 22.29 7.58
CA TYR A 59 -25.86 21.44 7.68
C TYR A 59 -24.71 22.13 8.42
N PHE A 60 -24.53 23.43 8.19
CA PHE A 60 -23.51 24.25 8.86
C PHE A 60 -23.52 24.12 10.38
N LYS A 61 -24.73 24.08 10.99
CA LYS A 61 -24.90 23.99 12.46
C LYS A 61 -24.48 22.63 13.04
N ALA A 62 -24.45 21.59 12.22
CA ALA A 62 -24.05 20.24 12.62
C ALA A 62 -22.54 20.01 12.53
N LEU A 63 -21.80 20.93 11.90
CA LEU A 63 -20.37 20.75 11.63
C LEU A 63 -19.51 21.13 12.85
N PRO A 64 -18.48 20.31 13.16
CA PRO A 64 -17.63 20.54 14.31
C PRO A 64 -16.78 21.81 14.14
N PRO A 65 -16.32 22.42 15.25
CA PRO A 65 -15.30 23.46 15.21
C PRO A 65 -14.05 23.00 14.44
N GLN A 66 -13.33 23.94 13.84
CA GLN A 66 -12.13 23.75 13.00
C GLN A 66 -12.38 23.10 11.62
N THR A 67 -13.64 22.89 11.24
CA THR A 67 -14.00 22.46 9.88
C THR A 67 -13.45 23.46 8.85
N VAL A 68 -12.92 22.92 7.74
CA VAL A 68 -12.34 23.70 6.64
C VAL A 68 -13.34 23.78 5.49
N PHE A 69 -13.72 24.99 5.14
CA PHE A 69 -14.62 25.29 4.03
C PHE A 69 -13.86 25.85 2.84
N VAL A 70 -14.33 25.53 1.64
CA VAL A 70 -13.86 26.11 0.38
C VAL A 70 -14.97 26.99 -0.18
N LEU A 71 -14.66 28.26 -0.44
CA LEU A 71 -15.53 29.19 -1.14
C LEU A 71 -15.23 29.11 -2.64
N LEU A 72 -16.26 28.84 -3.44
CA LEU A 72 -16.19 28.67 -4.90
C LEU A 72 -16.99 29.78 -5.59
N LYS A 73 -16.43 30.36 -6.66
CA LYS A 73 -17.17 31.28 -7.55
C LYS A 73 -18.23 30.53 -8.35
N LYS A 74 -19.14 31.29 -8.98
CA LYS A 74 -20.34 30.83 -9.72
C LYS A 74 -20.15 29.73 -10.77
N ASP A 75 -18.93 29.46 -11.23
CA ASP A 75 -18.62 28.38 -12.19
C ASP A 75 -17.47 27.46 -11.74
N GLU A 76 -17.02 27.61 -10.49
CA GLU A 76 -15.94 26.83 -9.94
C GLU A 76 -16.46 25.52 -9.32
N LYS A 77 -15.73 24.44 -9.56
CA LYS A 77 -15.97 23.15 -8.90
C LYS A 77 -14.78 22.81 -8.03
N TRP A 78 -15.04 22.36 -6.82
CA TRP A 78 -13.98 21.84 -5.95
C TRP A 78 -13.46 20.52 -6.53
N PRO A 79 -12.19 20.45 -6.94
CA PRO A 79 -11.65 19.25 -7.56
C PRO A 79 -11.37 18.12 -6.55
N GLY A 80 -11.59 18.36 -5.25
CA GLY A 80 -11.28 17.40 -4.20
C GLY A 80 -9.79 17.35 -3.87
N ILE A 81 -9.46 16.78 -2.71
CA ILE A 81 -8.06 16.54 -2.30
C ILE A 81 -7.37 15.55 -3.25
N THR A 82 -8.12 14.65 -3.89
CA THR A 82 -7.62 13.61 -4.80
C THR A 82 -7.04 14.17 -6.11
N ASN A 83 -7.62 15.23 -6.70
CA ASN A 83 -7.06 15.86 -7.89
C ASN A 83 -5.73 16.56 -7.60
N ASN A 84 -5.52 17.08 -6.39
CA ASN A 84 -4.21 17.64 -6.02
C ASN A 84 -3.16 16.53 -5.97
N ILE A 85 -3.51 15.36 -5.42
CA ILE A 85 -2.61 14.19 -5.41
C ILE A 85 -2.33 13.71 -6.85
N GLN A 86 -3.35 13.57 -7.69
CA GLN A 86 -3.17 13.18 -9.10
C GLN A 86 -2.35 14.20 -9.91
N ASN A 87 -2.55 15.49 -9.68
CA ASN A 87 -1.76 16.55 -10.32
C ASN A 87 -0.31 16.55 -9.82
N ILE A 88 -0.09 16.30 -8.53
CA ILE A 88 1.25 16.15 -7.93
C ILE A 88 1.94 14.91 -8.51
N PHE A 89 1.29 13.74 -8.51
CA PHE A 89 1.82 12.52 -9.10
C PHE A 89 2.14 12.70 -10.58
N ARG A 90 1.24 13.32 -11.36
CA ARG A 90 1.48 13.62 -12.78
C ARG A 90 2.66 14.57 -12.97
N ALA A 91 2.76 15.64 -12.18
CA ALA A 91 3.88 16.58 -12.26
C ALA A 91 5.22 15.93 -11.87
N ILE A 92 5.23 15.03 -10.87
CA ILE A 92 6.40 14.23 -10.49
C ILE A 92 6.81 13.30 -11.65
N SER A 93 5.85 12.60 -12.24
CA SER A 93 6.10 11.65 -13.33
C SER A 93 6.53 12.33 -14.65
N GLU A 94 5.97 13.48 -14.99
CA GLU A 94 6.23 14.17 -16.27
C GLU A 94 7.48 15.06 -16.23
N HIS A 95 7.88 15.55 -15.05
CA HIS A 95 8.98 16.52 -14.92
C HIS A 95 10.16 16.07 -14.06
N ASN A 96 10.15 14.84 -13.53
CA ASN A 96 11.21 14.29 -12.70
C ASN A 96 11.59 15.23 -11.52
N LEU A 97 10.57 15.88 -10.94
CA LEU A 97 10.73 16.84 -9.86
C LEU A 97 10.80 16.13 -8.52
N ASP A 98 11.64 16.66 -7.62
CA ASP A 98 11.76 16.14 -6.27
C ASP A 98 10.49 16.47 -5.48
N LEU A 99 9.92 15.47 -4.81
CA LEU A 99 8.75 15.63 -3.93
C LEU A 99 8.96 16.71 -2.86
N HIS A 100 10.22 16.97 -2.50
CA HIS A 100 10.63 18.04 -1.59
C HIS A 100 10.23 19.45 -2.03
N ASP A 101 10.05 19.69 -3.33
CA ASP A 101 9.70 21.03 -3.84
C ASP A 101 8.21 21.37 -3.66
N PHE A 102 7.35 20.35 -3.52
CA PHE A 102 5.88 20.52 -3.51
C PHE A 102 5.24 20.29 -2.14
N LEU A 103 5.89 19.53 -1.28
CA LEU A 103 5.43 19.28 0.08
C LEU A 103 6.36 19.98 1.06
N LYS A 104 5.79 20.70 2.02
CA LYS A 104 6.59 21.33 3.07
C LYS A 104 7.37 20.23 3.81
N PRO A 105 8.64 20.48 4.18
CA PRO A 105 9.47 19.50 4.89
C PRO A 105 8.77 18.85 6.10
N ASP A 106 7.97 19.62 6.83
CA ASP A 106 7.22 19.14 8.01
C ASP A 106 6.08 18.16 7.66
N ASP A 107 5.45 18.31 6.49
CA ASP A 107 4.36 17.43 6.04
C ASP A 107 4.93 16.13 5.43
N LEU A 108 6.04 16.24 4.69
CA LEU A 108 6.86 15.11 4.26
C LEU A 108 7.43 14.33 5.45
N GLU A 109 7.99 15.02 6.44
CA GLU A 109 8.49 14.37 7.65
C GLU A 109 7.37 13.62 8.37
N LYS A 110 6.14 14.13 8.42
CA LYS A 110 5.01 13.42 9.06
C LYS A 110 4.52 12.23 8.26
N LEU A 111 4.51 12.32 6.93
CA LEU A 111 4.17 11.23 6.02
C LEU A 111 5.25 10.14 6.06
N TRP A 112 6.51 10.52 5.90
CA TRP A 112 7.66 9.64 6.01
C TRP A 112 7.82 9.07 7.41
N LYS A 113 7.71 9.83 8.51
CA LYS A 113 7.76 9.25 9.87
C LYS A 113 6.65 8.23 10.14
N LYS A 114 5.55 8.24 9.38
CA LYS A 114 4.48 7.22 9.49
C LYS A 114 4.75 5.97 8.63
N GLU A 115 5.40 6.10 7.48
CA GLU A 115 5.65 4.99 6.55
C GLU A 115 7.09 4.45 6.55
N THR A 116 8.09 5.25 6.90
CA THR A 116 9.45 4.80 7.25
C THR A 116 9.41 4.21 8.67
N ARG A 117 8.65 3.13 8.85
CA ARG A 117 9.14 2.09 9.77
C ARG A 117 10.52 1.73 9.25
N ASP A 118 11.55 1.77 10.10
CA ASP A 118 12.90 1.30 9.78
C ASP A 118 12.81 0.11 8.81
N ASP A 119 13.08 0.33 7.52
CA ASP A 119 13.08 -0.76 6.57
C ASP A 119 14.36 -1.56 6.84
N LYS A 120 14.18 -2.62 7.64
CA LYS A 120 15.24 -3.54 8.03
C LYS A 120 15.47 -4.61 6.98
N SER A 121 14.97 -4.40 5.75
CA SER A 121 15.24 -5.30 4.62
C SER A 121 16.73 -5.49 4.42
N CYS A 122 17.56 -4.46 4.56
CA CYS A 122 19.01 -4.57 4.41
C CYS A 122 19.72 -5.45 5.46
N LEU A 123 19.09 -5.71 6.61
CA LEU A 123 19.63 -6.62 7.63
C LEU A 123 19.42 -8.06 7.18
N GLU A 124 20.47 -8.88 7.26
CA GLU A 124 20.45 -10.26 6.73
C GLU A 124 20.68 -11.29 7.84
N LEU A 125 21.54 -10.99 8.81
CA LEU A 125 21.91 -11.92 9.86
C LEU A 125 20.91 -11.89 11.02
N ARG A 126 20.72 -13.04 11.67
CA ARG A 126 19.92 -13.14 12.90
C ARG A 126 20.41 -12.21 14.00
N SER A 127 21.72 -12.05 14.14
CA SER A 127 22.33 -11.15 15.12
C SER A 127 22.03 -9.68 14.88
N GLU A 128 21.65 -9.30 13.65
CA GLU A 128 21.32 -7.92 13.28
C GLU A 128 19.83 -7.62 13.50
N ASP A 129 18.95 -8.61 13.34
CA ASP A 129 17.49 -8.43 13.37
C ASP A 129 16.77 -9.60 14.05
N GLU A 130 17.03 -9.82 15.34
CA GLU A 130 16.42 -10.93 16.11
C GLU A 130 14.89 -10.95 16.04
N ASN A 131 14.27 -9.77 15.96
CA ASN A 131 12.81 -9.62 15.87
C ASN A 131 12.25 -10.23 14.57
N TRP A 132 12.96 -10.10 13.44
CA TRP A 132 12.56 -10.76 12.20
C TRP A 132 12.54 -12.29 12.33
N PHE A 133 13.40 -12.85 13.17
CA PHE A 133 13.49 -14.30 13.41
C PHE A 133 12.62 -14.80 14.57
N ALA A 134 11.73 -13.96 15.12
CA ALA A 134 10.83 -14.38 16.20
C ALA A 134 9.99 -15.61 15.78
N GLY A 135 10.14 -16.73 16.51
CA GLY A 135 9.49 -18.01 16.19
C GLY A 135 10.09 -18.79 15.02
N VAL A 136 11.22 -18.36 14.47
CA VAL A 136 12.00 -19.10 13.46
C VAL A 136 13.05 -19.95 14.17
N ARG A 137 13.17 -21.23 13.77
CA ARG A 137 14.14 -22.20 14.33
C ARG A 137 15.55 -21.60 14.39
N GLU A 138 16.25 -21.79 15.50
CA GLU A 138 17.58 -21.21 15.74
C GLU A 138 18.67 -21.66 14.77
N SER A 139 18.44 -22.76 14.04
CA SER A 139 19.33 -23.24 12.99
C SER A 139 19.53 -22.21 11.87
N PHE A 140 18.49 -21.44 11.54
CA PHE A 140 18.55 -20.42 10.49
C PHE A 140 19.31 -19.19 10.97
N LYS A 141 20.43 -18.86 10.31
CA LYS A 141 21.28 -17.73 10.65
C LYS A 141 21.04 -16.50 9.78
N THR A 142 20.48 -16.69 8.58
CA THR A 142 20.18 -15.59 7.67
C THR A 142 18.74 -15.59 7.20
N LYS A 143 18.24 -14.42 6.78
CA LYS A 143 16.87 -14.28 6.26
C LYS A 143 16.73 -15.08 4.96
N SER A 144 17.74 -15.03 4.10
CA SER A 144 17.77 -15.73 2.81
C SER A 144 17.80 -17.24 2.98
N GLU A 145 18.53 -17.77 3.96
CA GLU A 145 18.51 -19.20 4.29
C GLU A 145 17.09 -19.66 4.69
N TYR A 146 16.38 -18.86 5.50
CA TYR A 146 15.01 -19.17 5.89
C TYR A 146 14.01 -19.04 4.73
N MET A 147 14.16 -18.00 3.89
CA MET A 147 13.31 -17.81 2.71
C MET A 147 13.53 -18.91 1.67
N ASN A 148 14.77 -19.35 1.48
CA ASN A 148 15.13 -20.51 0.67
C ASN A 148 14.40 -21.75 1.16
N TYR A 149 14.47 -22.04 2.47
CA TYR A 149 13.71 -23.13 3.09
C TYR A 149 12.18 -23.01 2.87
N LYS A 150 11.62 -21.80 2.91
CA LYS A 150 10.19 -21.59 2.65
C LYS A 150 9.80 -21.94 1.20
N ALA A 151 10.62 -21.56 0.21
CA ALA A 151 10.42 -21.95 -1.18
C ALA A 151 10.44 -23.48 -1.33
N GLN A 152 11.47 -24.14 -0.78
CA GLN A 152 11.56 -25.60 -0.77
C GLN A 152 10.34 -26.26 -0.14
N SER A 153 9.85 -25.70 0.97
CA SER A 153 8.71 -26.25 1.70
C SER A 153 7.41 -26.16 0.88
N ARG A 154 7.22 -25.09 0.10
CA ARG A 154 6.07 -24.97 -0.82
C ARG A 154 6.13 -26.01 -1.94
N VAL A 155 7.28 -26.12 -2.62
CA VAL A 155 7.45 -27.07 -3.71
C VAL A 155 7.31 -28.52 -3.22
N LYS A 156 7.84 -28.84 -2.04
CA LYS A 156 7.63 -30.15 -1.38
C LYS A 156 6.16 -30.44 -1.11
N LYS A 157 5.40 -29.43 -0.68
CA LYS A 157 3.96 -29.54 -0.45
C LYS A 157 3.23 -29.82 -1.77
N TYR A 158 3.48 -29.05 -2.83
CA TYR A 158 2.87 -29.29 -4.15
C TYR A 158 3.17 -30.70 -4.67
N TYR A 159 4.43 -31.15 -4.56
CA TYR A 159 4.81 -32.51 -4.93
C TYR A 159 4.05 -33.56 -4.09
N SER A 160 3.95 -33.36 -2.77
CA SER A 160 3.25 -34.28 -1.87
C SER A 160 1.76 -34.38 -2.21
N ASP A 161 1.10 -33.24 -2.42
CA ASP A 161 -0.33 -33.15 -2.72
C ASP A 161 -0.63 -33.77 -4.08
N ALA A 162 0.16 -33.44 -5.11
CA ALA A 162 0.04 -34.02 -6.45
C ALA A 162 0.29 -35.54 -6.44
N SER A 163 1.34 -35.99 -5.75
CA SER A 163 1.67 -37.42 -5.64
C SER A 163 0.59 -38.21 -4.90
N ALA A 164 -0.02 -37.62 -3.86
CA ALA A 164 -1.10 -38.26 -3.12
C ALA A 164 -2.36 -38.41 -3.99
N LYS A 165 -2.70 -37.38 -4.77
CA LYS A 165 -3.83 -37.41 -5.70
C LYS A 165 -3.63 -38.44 -6.81
N LEU A 166 -2.47 -38.42 -7.46
CA LEU A 166 -2.13 -39.39 -8.51
C LEU A 166 -2.16 -40.84 -8.02
N LYS A 167 -1.77 -41.11 -6.77
CA LYS A 167 -1.84 -42.47 -6.20
C LYS A 167 -3.27 -42.93 -5.90
N LYS A 168 -4.22 -42.01 -5.73
CA LYS A 168 -5.61 -42.31 -5.40
C LYS A 168 -6.47 -42.59 -6.65
N ASP A 169 -6.14 -41.93 -7.76
CA ASP A 169 -7.01 -41.84 -8.93
C ASP A 169 -6.60 -42.80 -10.08
N VAL A 170 -5.76 -43.81 -9.80
CA VAL A 170 -5.14 -44.68 -10.82
C VAL A 170 -5.45 -46.16 -10.55
N ASP A 171 -5.94 -46.85 -11.58
CA ASP A 171 -6.16 -48.30 -11.57
C ASP A 171 -4.87 -49.08 -11.30
N GLN A 172 -5.00 -50.27 -10.71
CA GLN A 172 -3.87 -51.07 -10.24
C GLN A 172 -2.82 -51.40 -11.33
N GLU A 173 -3.24 -51.45 -12.59
CA GLU A 173 -2.41 -51.77 -13.77
C GLU A 173 -1.54 -50.59 -14.26
N VAL A 174 -2.01 -49.34 -14.14
CA VAL A 174 -1.28 -48.11 -14.54
C VAL A 174 -0.39 -47.58 -13.41
N SER A 175 -0.45 -48.22 -12.25
CA SER A 175 0.17 -47.76 -11.00
C SER A 175 1.70 -47.75 -11.03
N GLU A 176 2.36 -48.69 -11.72
CA GLU A 176 3.83 -48.80 -11.70
C GLU A 176 4.51 -47.68 -12.47
N ASP A 177 4.06 -47.41 -13.71
CA ASP A 177 4.59 -46.33 -14.54
C ASP A 177 4.40 -44.96 -13.88
N ILE A 178 3.24 -44.73 -13.25
CA ILE A 178 2.98 -43.48 -12.53
C ILE A 178 3.87 -43.34 -11.29
N ARG A 179 4.12 -44.43 -10.56
CA ARG A 179 5.05 -44.40 -9.41
C ARG A 179 6.47 -44.10 -9.86
N GLU A 180 6.91 -44.66 -10.98
CA GLU A 180 8.22 -44.36 -11.55
C GLU A 180 8.33 -42.90 -11.98
N LEU A 181 7.34 -42.36 -12.69
CA LEU A 181 7.30 -40.93 -13.07
C LEU A 181 7.33 -40.00 -11.85
N VAL A 182 6.55 -40.30 -10.80
CA VAL A 182 6.55 -39.55 -9.54
C VAL A 182 7.93 -39.59 -8.87
N ASN A 183 8.60 -40.74 -8.85
CA ASN A 183 9.96 -40.86 -8.33
C ASN A 183 10.98 -40.09 -9.17
N GLN A 184 10.86 -40.10 -10.50
CA GLN A 184 11.73 -39.31 -11.38
C GLN A 184 11.56 -37.81 -11.13
N LEU A 185 10.32 -37.34 -10.97
CA LEU A 185 10.04 -35.95 -10.59
C LEU A 185 10.69 -35.60 -9.25
N LYS A 186 10.53 -36.47 -8.23
CA LYS A 186 11.18 -36.30 -6.93
C LYS A 186 12.70 -36.16 -7.05
N ASN A 187 13.33 -37.05 -7.81
CA ASN A 187 14.78 -37.01 -8.03
C ASN A 187 15.23 -35.71 -8.71
N LYS A 188 14.46 -35.19 -9.67
CA LYS A 188 14.74 -33.89 -10.30
C LYS A 188 14.59 -32.74 -9.30
N LEU A 189 13.54 -32.75 -8.48
CA LEU A 189 13.34 -31.75 -7.44
C LEU A 189 14.46 -31.79 -6.39
N GLU A 190 14.89 -32.95 -5.94
CA GLU A 190 16.01 -33.11 -5.01
C GLU A 190 17.33 -32.57 -5.58
N LYS A 191 17.61 -32.89 -6.86
CA LYS A 191 18.82 -32.40 -7.55
C LYS A 191 18.86 -30.87 -7.64
N ASN A 192 17.70 -30.23 -7.77
CA ASN A 192 17.61 -28.78 -7.83
C ASN A 192 17.16 -28.14 -6.50
N SER A 193 17.41 -28.83 -5.37
CA SER A 193 17.09 -28.33 -4.03
C SER A 193 15.68 -27.77 -3.90
N TYR A 194 14.69 -28.41 -4.54
CA TYR A 194 13.28 -28.03 -4.55
C TYR A 194 13.03 -26.56 -4.92
N GLN A 195 13.82 -26.01 -5.85
CA GLN A 195 13.73 -24.60 -6.29
C GLN A 195 13.81 -23.60 -5.13
N GLY A 196 14.63 -23.92 -4.12
CA GLY A 196 14.80 -23.06 -2.95
C GLY A 196 15.24 -21.64 -3.30
N THR A 197 15.96 -21.46 -4.41
CA THR A 197 16.48 -20.17 -4.88
C THR A 197 15.38 -19.16 -5.23
N TYR A 198 14.15 -19.61 -5.53
CA TYR A 198 13.06 -18.69 -5.93
C TYR A 198 12.86 -17.56 -4.93
N PHE A 199 12.90 -17.86 -3.63
CA PHE A 199 12.70 -16.84 -2.60
C PHE A 199 14.00 -16.29 -2.01
N ASP A 200 15.15 -16.70 -2.52
CA ASP A 200 16.45 -16.34 -2.01
C ASP A 200 17.01 -15.12 -2.76
N ARG A 201 16.93 -13.94 -2.15
CA ARG A 201 17.45 -12.70 -2.75
C ARG A 201 18.95 -12.71 -3.01
N THR A 202 19.71 -13.64 -2.42
CA THR A 202 21.16 -13.78 -2.65
C THR A 202 21.49 -14.71 -3.82
N ALA A 203 20.50 -15.46 -4.32
CA ALA A 203 20.65 -16.28 -5.52
C ALA A 203 20.81 -15.41 -6.77
N LEU A 204 21.22 -16.05 -7.87
CA LEU A 204 21.36 -15.41 -9.17
C LEU A 204 20.01 -14.84 -9.63
N GLU A 205 20.05 -13.69 -10.32
CA GLU A 205 18.85 -13.00 -10.80
C GLU A 205 17.95 -13.89 -11.67
N THR A 206 18.54 -14.79 -12.46
CA THR A 206 17.83 -15.76 -13.29
C THR A 206 17.18 -16.90 -12.51
N GLU A 207 17.50 -17.06 -11.23
CA GLU A 207 17.06 -18.18 -10.37
C GLU A 207 16.14 -17.75 -9.22
N ARG A 208 15.98 -16.44 -8.99
CA ARG A 208 15.12 -15.86 -7.97
C ARG A 208 13.95 -15.13 -8.62
N ILE A 209 12.83 -15.04 -7.91
CA ILE A 209 11.64 -14.30 -8.38
C ILE A 209 11.48 -12.93 -7.68
N CYS A 210 12.42 -12.57 -6.81
CA CYS A 210 12.48 -11.27 -6.16
C CYS A 210 13.65 -10.44 -6.68
N ASN A 211 13.59 -9.13 -6.49
CA ASN A 211 14.73 -8.26 -6.78
C ASN A 211 15.88 -8.44 -5.76
N SER A 212 16.98 -7.70 -5.91
CA SER A 212 18.14 -7.77 -5.00
C SER A 212 17.82 -7.41 -3.56
N ASP A 213 16.79 -6.61 -3.31
CA ASP A 213 16.36 -6.19 -1.98
C ASP A 213 15.39 -7.19 -1.33
N GLY A 214 14.94 -8.19 -2.10
CA GLY A 214 13.95 -9.18 -1.69
C GLY A 214 12.51 -8.70 -1.82
N LEU A 215 12.24 -7.72 -2.69
CA LEU A 215 10.88 -7.31 -3.05
C LEU A 215 10.30 -8.29 -4.07
N PHE A 216 9.08 -8.76 -3.81
CA PHE A 216 8.29 -9.61 -4.70
C PHE A 216 7.15 -8.79 -5.27
N GLU A 217 6.95 -8.91 -6.57
CA GLU A 217 5.88 -8.25 -7.32
C GLU A 217 4.83 -9.29 -7.69
N CYS A 218 3.55 -8.90 -7.60
CA CYS A 218 2.47 -9.77 -8.03
C CYS A 218 2.36 -9.76 -9.56
N GLU A 219 2.39 -10.95 -10.17
CA GLU A 219 2.28 -11.13 -11.62
C GLU A 219 0.83 -11.00 -12.13
N GLY A 220 -0.14 -10.89 -11.23
CA GLY A 220 -1.56 -10.79 -11.55
C GLY A 220 -2.32 -12.09 -11.33
N LYS A 221 -3.58 -12.14 -11.80
CA LYS A 221 -4.35 -13.38 -11.81
C LYS A 221 -3.83 -14.31 -12.91
N PHE A 222 -4.16 -15.60 -12.82
CA PHE A 222 -3.74 -16.60 -13.81
C PHE A 222 -4.18 -16.29 -15.26
N ASP A 223 -5.24 -15.48 -15.44
CA ASP A 223 -5.80 -15.07 -16.72
C ASP A 223 -5.47 -13.63 -17.13
N GLU A 224 -4.64 -12.93 -16.35
CA GLU A 224 -4.21 -11.56 -16.58
C GLU A 224 -2.68 -11.50 -16.76
N SER A 225 -2.18 -10.54 -17.55
CA SER A 225 -0.73 -10.38 -17.79
C SER A 225 -0.01 -9.55 -16.72
N THR A 226 -0.76 -8.89 -15.83
CA THR A 226 -0.26 -7.92 -14.86
C THR A 226 -1.22 -7.78 -13.69
N CYS A 227 -0.72 -7.45 -12.49
CA CYS A 227 -1.57 -7.11 -11.35
C CYS A 227 -2.13 -5.68 -11.43
N GLU A 228 -3.46 -5.52 -11.51
CA GLU A 228 -4.14 -4.21 -11.53
C GLU A 228 -3.81 -3.31 -10.33
N ASN A 229 -3.59 -3.91 -9.17
CA ASN A 229 -3.32 -3.19 -7.91
C ASN A 229 -1.82 -3.05 -7.61
N SER A 230 -0.96 -3.53 -8.52
CA SER A 230 0.50 -3.50 -8.36
C SER A 230 0.95 -3.97 -6.98
N HIS A 231 0.39 -5.08 -6.51
CA HIS A 231 0.70 -5.59 -5.18
C HIS A 231 2.19 -5.95 -5.10
N MET A 232 2.82 -5.52 -4.01
CA MET A 232 4.22 -5.83 -3.70
C MET A 232 4.36 -6.24 -2.24
N ILE A 233 5.35 -7.08 -1.96
CA ILE A 233 5.70 -7.45 -0.60
C ILE A 233 7.20 -7.70 -0.47
N ASN A 234 7.80 -7.16 0.59
CA ASN A 234 9.16 -7.51 0.96
C ASN A 234 9.15 -8.37 2.24
N PRO A 235 9.21 -9.70 2.16
CA PRO A 235 9.27 -10.57 3.34
C PRO A 235 10.54 -10.38 4.17
N TYR A 236 11.61 -9.77 3.64
CA TYR A 236 12.85 -9.49 4.36
C TYR A 236 12.75 -8.25 5.27
N SER A 237 11.83 -7.33 4.98
CA SER A 237 11.67 -6.07 5.74
C SER A 237 11.21 -6.26 7.19
N SER A 238 10.33 -7.25 7.46
CA SER A 238 9.79 -7.46 8.81
C SER A 238 9.27 -8.88 9.02
N ARG A 239 9.18 -9.31 10.29
CA ARG A 239 8.55 -10.59 10.65
C ARG A 239 7.12 -10.68 10.14
N GLN A 240 6.36 -9.59 10.26
CA GLN A 240 4.96 -9.54 9.81
C GLN A 240 4.86 -9.78 8.31
N ASN A 241 5.68 -9.09 7.51
CA ASN A 241 5.69 -9.30 6.06
C ASN A 241 6.13 -10.72 5.69
N CYS A 242 7.10 -11.29 6.41
CA CYS A 242 7.50 -12.68 6.25
C CYS A 242 6.34 -13.67 6.53
N LEU A 243 5.49 -13.38 7.53
CA LEU A 243 4.28 -14.18 7.81
C LEU A 243 3.21 -13.99 6.73
N MET A 244 2.92 -12.74 6.36
CA MET A 244 1.94 -12.37 5.33
C MET A 244 2.28 -12.98 3.97
N PHE A 245 3.57 -13.07 3.65
CA PHE A 245 4.04 -13.74 2.44
C PHE A 245 3.60 -15.21 2.37
N GLY A 246 3.30 -15.84 3.51
CA GLY A 246 2.69 -17.17 3.55
C GLY A 246 1.38 -17.28 2.76
N MET A 247 0.63 -16.18 2.63
CA MET A 247 -0.63 -16.07 1.89
C MET A 247 -0.44 -15.72 0.40
N TRP A 248 0.78 -15.43 -0.03
CA TRP A 248 1.11 -15.26 -1.44
C TRP A 248 1.31 -16.63 -2.07
N ASP A 249 0.56 -16.95 -3.11
CA ASP A 249 0.64 -18.24 -3.79
C ASP A 249 1.63 -18.23 -4.94
N LEU A 250 2.11 -19.43 -5.28
CA LEU A 250 2.78 -19.72 -6.55
C LEU A 250 1.75 -20.44 -7.41
N ASP A 251 0.90 -19.67 -8.07
CA ASP A 251 -0.17 -20.23 -8.89
C ASP A 251 0.39 -21.04 -10.07
N HIS A 252 -0.35 -22.10 -10.43
CA HIS A 252 -0.01 -22.96 -11.55
C HIS A 252 -0.91 -22.57 -12.72
N MET A 253 -0.31 -22.11 -13.83
CA MET A 253 -1.01 -21.85 -15.10
C MET A 253 -1.37 -23.16 -15.83
#